data_AF-A0A2Z6RNT1-F1
#
_entry.id   AF-A0A2Z6RNT1-F1
#
_cell.length_a   1.000
_cell.length_b   1.000
_cell.length_c   1.000
_cell.angle_alpha   90.00
_cell.angle_beta   90.00
_cell.angle_gamma   90.00
#
_symmetry.space_group_name_H-M   'P 1'
#
loop_
_entity.id
_entity.type
_entity.pdbx_description
1 polymer ?
#
loop_
_entity_poly.entity_id
_entity_poly.type
_entity_poly.pdbx_seq_one_letter_code
_entity_poly.pdbx_strand_id
1 'polypeptide(L)'
;MDDVLWITDTSYKLESILQIADEFNKLNNIQINPEKFALMSNDTNALKDKPVKLNFRFHVQEIQLIRPTESDIIRSSEISSSQIR
;
A
#
# COMPACT_ATOMS: atom_id res chain seq x y z
N MET A 1 -16.46 -5.04 -4.17
CA MET A 1 -15.31 -4.80 -3.29
C MET A 1 -14.28 -4.10 -4.13
N ASP A 2 -14.00 -2.85 -3.81
CA ASP A 2 -13.16 -1.91 -4.56
C ASP A 2 -11.90 -1.51 -3.74
N ASP A 3 -11.98 -1.62 -2.42
CA ASP A 3 -10.82 -1.43 -1.54
C ASP A 3 -9.92 -2.68 -1.47
N VAL A 4 -8.61 -2.45 -1.62
CA VAL A 4 -7.57 -3.48 -1.55
C VAL A 4 -6.53 -3.07 -0.51
N LEU A 5 -6.15 -3.99 0.37
CA LEU A 5 -5.10 -3.80 1.37
C LEU A 5 -3.92 -4.75 1.08
N TRP A 6 -2.72 -4.19 0.95
CA TRP A 6 -1.47 -4.94 0.79
C TRP A 6 -0.65 -4.86 2.07
N ILE A 7 -0.14 -5.99 2.54
CA ILE A 7 0.74 -6.08 3.70
C ILE A 7 2.08 -6.63 3.24
N THR A 8 3.16 -5.94 3.59
CA THR A 8 4.53 -6.28 3.20
C THR A 8 5.52 -5.81 4.25
N ASP A 9 6.65 -6.49 4.32
CA ASP A 9 7.75 -6.22 5.25
C ASP A 9 8.73 -5.15 4.72
N THR A 10 8.71 -4.87 3.41
CA THR A 10 9.66 -3.99 2.73
C THR A 10 9.00 -3.12 1.68
N SER A 11 9.53 -1.91 1.48
CA SER A 11 9.06 -0.98 0.44
C SER A 11 9.30 -1.51 -0.97
N TYR A 12 10.42 -2.20 -1.22
CA TYR A 12 10.72 -2.76 -2.54
C TYR A 12 9.68 -3.79 -3.01
N LYS A 13 9.23 -4.67 -2.10
CA LYS A 13 8.15 -5.62 -2.41
C LYS A 13 6.83 -4.89 -2.64
N LEU A 14 6.54 -3.82 -1.88
CA LEU A 14 5.36 -3.00 -2.11
C LEU A 14 5.36 -2.38 -3.52
N GLU A 15 6.47 -1.75 -3.91
CA GLU A 15 6.63 -1.14 -5.23
C GLU A 15 6.43 -2.17 -6.35
N SER A 16 7.00 -3.37 -6.19
CA SER A 16 6.83 -4.46 -7.16
C SER A 16 5.37 -4.91 -7.29
N ILE A 17 4.66 -5.08 -6.17
CA ILE A 17 3.23 -5.46 -6.18
C ILE A 17 2.38 -4.37 -6.83
N LEU A 18 2.62 -3.11 -6.47
CA LEU A 18 1.86 -1.99 -7.00
C LEU A 18 2.12 -1.78 -8.49
N GLN A 19 3.34 -2.04 -8.97
CA GLN A 19 3.64 -2.03 -10.40
C GLN A 19 2.82 -3.10 -11.14
N ILE A 20 2.77 -4.33 -10.63
CA ILE A 20 1.98 -5.41 -11.23
C ILE A 20 0.48 -5.05 -11.23
N ALA A 21 -0.02 -4.48 -10.13
CA ALA A 21 -1.42 -4.05 -10.02
C ALA A 21 -1.76 -2.91 -11.00
N ASP A 22 -0.88 -1.93 -11.16
CA ASP A 22 -1.04 -0.83 -12.12
C ASP A 22 -1.07 -1.34 -13.57
N GLU A 23 -0.16 -2.24 -13.93
CA GLU A 23 -0.15 -2.90 -15.25
C GLU A 23 -1.44 -3.70 -15.48
N PHE A 24 -1.87 -4.50 -14.50
CA PHE A 24 -3.13 -5.25 -14.56
C PHE A 24 -4.36 -4.33 -14.74
N ASN A 25 -4.45 -3.27 -13.96
CA ASN A 25 -5.56 -2.32 -14.03
C ASN A 25 -5.63 -1.64 -15.40
N LYS A 26 -4.49 -1.22 -15.95
CA LYS A 26 -4.39 -0.62 -17.29
C LYS A 26 -4.82 -1.58 -18.38
N LEU A 27 -4.37 -2.83 -18.33
CA LEU A 27 -4.72 -3.86 -19.31
C LEU A 27 -6.21 -4.18 -19.33
N ASN A 28 -6.89 -4.01 -18.20
CA ASN A 28 -8.32 -4.30 -18.05
C ASN A 28 -9.20 -3.03 -18.05
N ASN A 29 -8.64 -1.87 -18.39
CA ASN A 29 -9.35 -0.58 -18.39
C ASN A 29 -10.01 -0.24 -17.03
N ILE A 30 -9.41 -0.68 -15.92
CA ILE A 30 -9.86 -0.38 -14.56
C ILE A 30 -9.32 1.00 -14.18
N GLN A 31 -10.21 1.92 -13.83
CA GLN A 31 -9.84 3.24 -13.33
C GLN A 31 -9.56 3.18 -11.84
N ILE A 32 -8.38 3.64 -11.44
CA ILE A 32 -7.99 3.81 -10.03
C ILE A 32 -8.09 5.28 -9.63
N ASN A 33 -8.33 5.55 -8.35
CA ASN A 33 -8.24 6.88 -7.77
C ASN A 33 -6.99 6.97 -6.87
N PRO A 34 -5.86 7.52 -7.37
CA PRO A 34 -4.63 7.63 -6.62
C PRO A 34 -4.74 8.52 -5.37
N GLU A 35 -5.68 9.48 -5.34
CA GLU A 35 -5.88 10.38 -4.20
C GLU A 35 -6.35 9.65 -2.95
N LYS A 36 -6.93 8.46 -3.11
CA LYS A 36 -7.37 7.61 -2.00
C LYS A 36 -6.27 6.67 -1.48
N PHE A 37 -5.10 6.66 -2.11
CA PHE A 37 -4.04 5.76 -1.68
C PHE A 37 -3.45 6.26 -0.37
N ALA A 38 -3.30 5.33 0.57
CA ALA A 38 -2.71 5.61 1.86
C ALA A 38 -1.71 4.52 2.21
N LEU A 39 -0.59 4.92 2.77
CA LEU A 39 0.41 4.01 3.32
C LEU A 39 0.31 4.03 4.83
N MET A 40 0.35 2.85 5.45
CA MET A 40 0.49 2.69 6.89
C MET A 40 1.84 2.04 7.16
N SER A 41 2.53 2.50 8.19
CA SER A 41 3.78 1.88 8.66
C SER A 41 3.75 1.74 10.17
N ASN A 42 4.24 0.60 10.65
CA ASN A 42 4.47 0.37 12.08
C ASN A 42 5.74 1.08 12.57
N ASP A 43 6.60 1.55 11.65
CA ASP A 43 7.76 2.35 12.01
C ASP A 43 7.33 3.79 12.30
N THR A 44 7.33 4.14 13.58
CA THR A 44 7.00 5.48 14.08
C THR A 44 7.96 6.56 13.60
N ASN A 45 9.15 6.20 13.10
CA ASN A 45 10.12 7.14 12.53
C ASN A 45 9.88 7.40 11.03
N ALA A 46 9.19 6.49 10.32
CA ALA A 46 8.78 6.70 8.94
C ALA A 46 7.73 7.83 8.84
N LEU A 47 6.97 8.05 9.92
CA LEU A 47 5.92 9.06 10.08
C LEU A 47 6.40 10.52 10.19
N LYS A 48 7.64 10.83 9.84
CA LYS A 48 8.14 12.22 9.78
C LYS A 48 7.56 12.96 8.56
N ASP A 49 6.23 13.14 8.55
CA ASP A 49 5.37 14.06 7.77
C ASP A 49 5.64 14.23 6.27
N LYS A 50 6.46 13.37 5.67
CA LYS A 50 6.82 13.45 4.26
C LYS A 50 6.05 12.39 3.48
N PRO A 51 5.43 12.76 2.34
CA PRO A 51 4.83 11.78 1.45
C PRO A 51 5.90 10.79 1.00
N VAL A 52 5.53 9.52 0.94
CA VAL A 52 6.40 8.46 0.41
C VAL A 52 6.23 8.45 -1.10
N LYS A 53 7.34 8.56 -1.81
CA LYS A 53 7.38 8.41 -3.27
C LYS A 53 7.48 6.94 -3.59
N LEU A 54 6.46 6.38 -4.24
CA LEU A 54 6.53 5.05 -4.83
C LEU A 54 6.80 5.16 -6.31
N ASN A 55 7.84 4.48 -6.76
CA ASN A 55 8.22 4.44 -8.16
C ASN A 55 7.45 3.32 -8.86
N PHE A 56 6.52 3.70 -9.71
CA PHE A 56 6.00 2.81 -10.74
C PHE A 56 6.93 2.93 -11.94
N ARG A 57 7.11 1.84 -12.68
CA ARG A 57 8.04 1.76 -13.83
C ARG A 57 8.02 2.97 -14.77
N PHE A 58 6.84 3.58 -14.96
CA PHE A 58 6.63 4.70 -15.88
C PHE A 58 6.23 6.02 -15.21
N HIS A 59 5.95 6.04 -13.90
CA HIS A 59 5.54 7.26 -13.20
C HIS A 59 5.83 7.16 -11.70
N VAL A 60 5.97 8.28 -11.02
CA VAL A 60 6.14 8.33 -9.57
C VAL A 60 4.85 8.82 -8.94
N GLN A 61 4.36 8.08 -7.94
CA GLN A 61 3.20 8.50 -7.16
C GLN A 61 3.65 8.90 -5.76
N GLU A 62 3.23 10.08 -5.31
CA GLU A 62 3.35 10.48 -3.91
C GLU A 62 2.13 9.96 -3.16
N ILE A 63 2.38 9.24 -2.06
CA ILE A 63 1.35 8.65 -1.22
C ILE A 63 1.46 9.23 0.18
N GLN A 64 0.30 9.59 0.74
CA GLN A 64 0.22 10.08 2.10
C GLN A 64 0.45 8.93 3.07
N LEU A 65 1.35 9.16 4.02
CA LEU A 65 1.57 8.25 5.13
C LEU A 65 0.57 8.61 6.23
N ILE A 66 -0.24 7.64 6.63
CA ILE A 66 -1.25 7.80 7.67
C ILE A 66 -0.88 6.97 8.90
N ARG A 67 -1.32 7.44 10.07
CA ARG A 67 -1.17 6.67 11.30
C ARG A 67 -2.20 5.54 11.28
N PRO A 68 -1.78 4.28 11.46
CA PRO A 68 -2.73 3.17 11.57
C PRO A 68 -3.61 3.37 12.80
N THR A 69 -4.91 3.07 12.66
CA THR A 69 -5.85 3.00 13.78
C THR A 69 -5.77 1.64 14.47
N GLU A 70 -6.33 1.50 15.68
CA GLU A 70 -6.38 0.20 16.37
C GLU A 70 -7.04 -0.89 15.51
N SER A 71 -8.10 -0.54 14.77
CA SER A 71 -8.76 -1.48 13.84
C SER A 71 -7.85 -1.92 12.69
N ASP A 72 -6.99 -1.04 12.18
CA ASP A 72 -6.06 -1.38 11.10
C ASP A 72 -4.97 -2.34 11.58
N ILE A 73 -4.50 -2.13 12.83
CA ILE A 73 -3.51 -2.99 13.47
C ILE A 73 -4.10 -4.39 13.69
N ILE A 74 -5.30 -4.49 14.25
CA ILE A 74 -5.99 -5.78 14.48
C ILE A 74 -6.17 -6.51 13.15
N ARG A 75 -6.71 -5.84 12.13
CA ARG A 75 -6.91 -6.43 10.79
C ARG A 75 -5.60 -6.91 10.16
N SER A 76 -4.51 -6.15 10.31
CA SER A 76 -3.20 -6.57 9.80
C SER A 76 -2.67 -7.84 10.50
N SER A 77 -2.90 -7.97 11.80
CA SER A 77 -2.48 -9.12 12.60
C SER A 77 -3.28 -10.40 12.28
N GLU A 78 -4.57 -10.26 11.98
CA GLU A 78 -5.44 -11.38 11.56
C GLU A 78 -5.04 -11.91 10.18
N ILE A 79 -4.77 -11.03 9.21
CA ILE A 79 -4.32 -11.42 7.87
C ILE A 79 -2.96 -12.12 7.96
N SER A 80 -2.01 -11.58 8.72
CA SER A 80 -0.69 -12.21 8.92
C SER A 80 -0.82 -13.62 9.53
N SER A 81 -1.69 -13.78 10.52
CA SER A 81 -1.93 -15.08 11.18
C SER A 81 -2.59 -16.11 10.26
N SER A 82 -3.37 -15.67 9.26
CA SER A 82 -4.07 -16.55 8.32
C SER A 82 -3.17 -17.17 7.23
N GLN A 83 -1.98 -16.59 6.99
CA GLN A 83 -1.00 -17.08 6.00
C GLN A 83 -0.02 -18.13 6.58
N ILE A 84 -0.09 -18.44 7.88
CA ILE A 84 0.79 -19.40 8.58
C ILE A 84 0.05 -20.74 8.86
N ARG A 85 -0.93 -21.12 8.03
CA ARG A 85 -1.61 -22.42 8.13
C ARG A 85 -1.43 -23.27 6.88
#